data_AF-A0A417YBH6-F1
#
_entry.id   AF-A0A417YBH6-F1
#
_cell.length_a   1.000
_cell.length_b   1.000
_cell.length_c   1.000
_cell.angle_alpha   90.00
_cell.angle_beta   90.00
_cell.angle_gamma   90.00
#
_symmetry.space_group_name_H-M   'P 1'
#
loop_
_entity.id
_entity.type
_entity.pdbx_description
1 polymer ?
#
loop_
_entity_poly.entity_id
_entity_poly.type
_entity_poly.pdbx_seq_one_letter_code
_entity_poly.pdbx_strand_id
1 'polypeptide(L)'
;MVIAIFFISACSEKDKIDHFSSKEETLEHFIEKEDIEGNIDLIITTREEKLLVVQSREDVFFVGELIEDKEGYYAKRISDSVGVGIGSSWELNTVTKNKYTIYFERNKEDANYIQFSNGEYDISLVEGHTISENDLALTSVIKEVETLKD
;
A
#
# COMPACT_ATOMS: atom_id res chain seq x y z
N MET A 1 -7.48 45.62 -30.61
CA MET A 1 -7.90 44.37 -29.95
C MET A 1 -6.84 43.32 -30.25
N VAL A 2 -5.97 43.02 -29.29
CA VAL A 2 -4.84 42.10 -29.46
C VAL A 2 -5.24 40.78 -28.82
N ILE A 3 -5.38 39.73 -29.62
CA ILE A 3 -5.71 38.37 -29.16
C ILE A 3 -4.39 37.71 -28.76
N ALA A 4 -4.15 37.61 -27.45
CA ALA A 4 -3.07 36.80 -26.91
C ALA A 4 -3.51 35.33 -26.92
N ILE A 5 -2.87 34.52 -27.75
CA ILE A 5 -3.04 33.07 -27.75
C ILE A 5 -2.11 32.53 -26.66
N PHE A 6 -2.70 32.14 -25.52
CA PHE A 6 -2.02 31.38 -24.48
C PHE A 6 -1.80 29.95 -24.99
N PHE A 7 -0.56 29.62 -25.35
CA PHE A 7 -0.13 28.25 -25.54
C PHE A 7 0.00 27.60 -24.16
N ILE A 8 -1.05 26.90 -23.73
CA ILE A 8 -1.00 26.05 -22.55
C ILE A 8 -0.24 24.78 -22.95
N SER A 9 1.07 24.84 -22.81
CA SER A 9 1.93 23.65 -22.84
C SER A 9 1.69 22.87 -21.55
N ALA A 10 0.66 22.02 -21.55
CA ALA A 10 0.51 20.99 -20.53
C ALA A 10 1.59 19.91 -20.78
N CYS A 11 2.81 20.15 -20.28
CA CYS A 11 3.75 19.08 -20.04
C CYS A 11 3.16 18.24 -18.91
N SER A 12 2.68 17.03 -19.23
CA SER A 12 2.37 16.06 -18.20
C SER A 12 3.68 15.74 -17.48
N GLU A 13 3.84 16.21 -16.24
CA GLU A 13 4.90 15.75 -15.36
C GLU A 13 4.70 14.24 -15.20
N LYS A 14 5.60 13.45 -15.78
CA LYS A 14 5.73 12.05 -15.39
C LYS A 14 6.21 12.10 -13.95
N ASP A 15 5.44 11.57 -13.01
CA ASP A 15 5.82 11.50 -11.61
C ASP A 15 7.26 11.00 -11.51
N LYS A 16 8.15 11.89 -11.11
CA LYS A 16 9.54 11.55 -10.90
C LYS A 16 9.60 10.70 -9.64
N ILE A 17 10.11 9.48 -9.78
CA ILE A 17 10.37 8.60 -8.64
C ILE A 17 11.72 9.03 -8.07
N ASP A 18 11.75 9.35 -6.79
CA ASP A 18 12.96 9.68 -6.07
C ASP A 18 13.55 8.41 -5.44
N HIS A 19 14.81 8.15 -5.73
CA HIS A 19 15.57 7.03 -5.18
C HIS A 19 16.50 7.50 -4.07
N PHE A 20 16.66 6.66 -3.05
CA PHE A 20 17.46 6.92 -1.87
C PHE A 20 18.45 5.80 -1.62
N SER A 21 19.45 6.10 -0.79
CA SER A 21 20.56 5.19 -0.53
C SER A 21 20.21 4.08 0.46
N SER A 22 19.17 4.27 1.27
CA SER A 22 18.74 3.32 2.29
C SER A 22 17.22 3.15 2.38
N LYS A 23 16.79 2.04 3.01
CA LYS A 23 15.40 1.77 3.38
C LYS A 23 14.86 2.87 4.28
N GLU A 24 15.65 3.31 5.27
CA GLU A 24 15.25 4.29 6.27
C GLU A 24 14.96 5.65 5.63
N GLU A 25 15.87 6.15 4.79
CA GLU A 25 15.73 7.42 4.08
C GLU A 25 14.49 7.41 3.15
N THR A 26 14.27 6.26 2.50
CA THR A 26 13.08 6.04 1.65
C THR A 26 11.78 6.12 2.46
N LEU A 27 11.75 5.48 3.63
CA LEU A 27 10.55 5.46 4.48
C LEU A 27 10.27 6.84 5.08
N GLU A 28 11.30 7.56 5.53
CA GLU A 28 11.16 8.94 6.01
C GLU A 28 10.55 9.84 4.92
N HIS A 29 11.10 9.78 3.71
CA HIS A 29 10.56 10.55 2.58
C HIS A 29 9.13 10.16 2.23
N PHE A 30 8.82 8.85 2.25
CA PHE A 30 7.47 8.37 1.94
C PHE A 30 6.43 8.82 2.96
N ILE A 31 6.78 8.79 4.26
CA ILE A 31 5.95 9.29 5.36
C ILE A 31 5.64 10.77 5.19
N GLU A 32 6.65 11.59 4.90
CA GLU A 32 6.47 13.03 4.68
C GLU A 32 5.64 13.32 3.42
N LYS A 33 5.93 12.64 2.31
CA LYS A 33 5.28 12.86 1.02
C LYS A 33 3.79 12.50 1.03
N GLU A 34 3.42 11.40 1.68
CA GLU A 34 2.04 10.91 1.74
C GLU A 34 1.27 11.41 2.98
N ASP A 35 1.89 12.28 3.80
CA ASP A 35 1.30 12.86 5.02
C ASP A 35 0.78 11.77 5.98
N ILE A 36 1.63 10.76 6.25
CA ILE A 36 1.25 9.59 7.05
C ILE A 36 1.35 9.92 8.54
N GLU A 37 0.20 9.98 9.22
CA GLU A 37 0.14 10.21 10.67
C GLU A 37 0.05 8.89 11.48
N GLY A 38 -0.58 7.86 10.90
CA GLY A 38 -0.87 6.57 11.55
C GLY A 38 0.23 5.52 11.42
N ASN A 39 -0.16 4.26 11.60
CA ASN A 39 0.72 3.10 11.64
C ASN A 39 1.17 2.64 10.24
N ILE A 40 2.33 2.00 10.18
CA ILE A 40 2.85 1.36 8.97
C ILE A 40 3.36 -0.04 9.31
N ASP A 41 2.79 -1.04 8.67
CA ASP A 41 3.32 -2.40 8.65
C ASP A 41 3.89 -2.73 7.26
N LEU A 42 5.09 -3.27 7.24
CA LEU A 42 5.69 -3.85 6.05
C LEU A 42 5.30 -5.33 5.96
N ILE A 43 4.52 -5.67 4.95
CA ILE A 43 4.18 -7.04 4.58
C ILE A 43 5.18 -7.54 3.56
N ILE A 44 5.80 -8.68 3.85
CA ILE A 44 6.56 -9.46 2.88
C ILE A 44 5.65 -10.58 2.38
N THR A 45 5.38 -10.60 1.07
CA THR A 45 4.56 -11.65 0.45
C THR A 45 5.36 -12.93 0.24
N THR A 46 4.69 -14.04 -0.05
CA THR A 46 5.34 -15.29 -0.50
C THR A 46 6.11 -15.15 -1.82
N ARG A 47 5.90 -14.06 -2.56
CA ARG A 47 6.66 -13.68 -3.76
C ARG A 47 7.81 -12.71 -3.47
N GLU A 48 8.10 -12.46 -2.20
CA GLU A 48 9.13 -11.52 -1.72
C GLU A 48 8.85 -10.04 -2.09
N GLU A 49 7.62 -9.71 -2.50
CA GLU A 49 7.20 -8.30 -2.65
C GLU A 49 6.98 -7.66 -1.27
N LYS A 50 7.39 -6.40 -1.14
CA LYS A 50 7.41 -5.63 0.11
C LYS A 50 6.32 -4.56 0.07
N LEU A 51 5.16 -4.87 0.63
CA LEU A 51 4.00 -3.97 0.64
C LEU A 51 3.96 -3.16 1.94
N LEU A 52 3.81 -1.85 1.83
CA LEU A 52 3.62 -0.95 2.96
C LEU A 52 2.13 -0.79 3.19
N VAL A 53 1.57 -1.46 4.19
CA VAL A 53 0.18 -1.26 4.60
C VAL A 53 0.15 -0.09 5.59
N VAL A 54 -0.51 0.98 5.17
CA VAL A 54 -0.44 2.28 5.82
C VAL A 54 -1.82 2.67 6.33
N GLN A 55 -1.91 2.98 7.61
CA GLN A 55 -3.00 3.78 8.16
C GLN A 55 -2.62 5.26 8.00
N SER A 56 -3.27 5.96 7.07
CA SER A 56 -2.95 7.37 6.83
C SER A 56 -3.44 8.26 7.97
N ARG A 57 -4.70 8.07 8.36
CA ARG A 57 -5.41 8.79 9.43
C ARG A 57 -6.66 8.03 9.84
N GLU A 58 -7.02 8.06 11.11
CA GLU A 58 -8.23 7.38 11.63
C GLU A 58 -8.40 5.96 11.05
N ASP A 59 -9.52 5.63 10.42
CA ASP A 59 -9.78 4.33 9.79
C ASP A 59 -9.49 4.30 8.29
N VAL A 60 -8.70 5.25 7.77
CA VAL A 60 -8.34 5.34 6.35
C VAL A 60 -7.00 4.68 6.10
N PHE A 61 -7.02 3.70 5.20
CA PHE A 61 -5.85 2.90 4.84
C PHE A 61 -5.53 3.01 3.36
N PHE A 62 -4.27 2.80 3.02
CA PHE A 62 -3.82 2.53 1.66
C PHE A 62 -2.62 1.58 1.67
N VAL A 63 -2.26 1.08 0.50
CA VAL A 63 -1.09 0.23 0.29
C VAL A 63 -0.09 0.94 -0.61
N GLY A 64 1.16 1.01 -0.16
CA GLY A 64 2.34 1.33 -0.94
C GLY A 64 3.22 0.10 -1.18
N GLU A 65 4.31 0.28 -1.90
CA GLU A 65 5.29 -0.75 -2.19
C GLU A 65 6.69 -0.16 -2.00
N LEU A 66 7.54 -0.88 -1.25
CA LEU A 66 8.94 -0.58 -1.06
C LEU A 66 9.79 -1.42 -2.02
N ILE A 67 10.58 -0.76 -2.85
CA ILE A 67 11.33 -1.41 -3.92
C ILE A 67 12.80 -1.07 -3.79
N GLU A 68 13.63 -2.08 -4.01
CA GLU A 68 15.09 -1.95 -4.13
C GLU A 68 15.48 -2.32 -5.56
N ASP A 69 16.13 -1.40 -6.25
CA ASP A 69 16.66 -1.62 -7.59
C ASP A 69 18.12 -1.14 -7.69
N LYS A 70 18.66 -1.11 -8.91
CA LYS A 70 20.05 -0.74 -9.17
C LYS A 70 20.38 0.73 -8.82
N GLU A 71 19.37 1.59 -8.72
CA GLU A 71 19.48 3.04 -8.46
C GLU A 71 19.30 3.34 -6.96
N GLY A 72 18.82 2.38 -6.19
CA GLY A 72 18.68 2.46 -4.74
C GLY A 72 17.32 1.95 -4.28
N TYR A 73 16.81 2.54 -3.21
CA TYR A 73 15.49 2.25 -2.67
C TYR A 73 14.50 3.34 -3.10
N TYR A 74 13.26 2.95 -3.35
CA TYR A 74 12.15 3.90 -3.47
C TYR A 74 10.87 3.29 -2.93
N ALA A 75 9.94 4.13 -2.52
CA ALA A 75 8.60 3.73 -2.12
C ALA A 75 7.57 4.52 -2.91
N LYS A 76 6.47 3.87 -3.25
CA LYS A 76 5.34 4.52 -3.89
C LYS A 76 4.03 3.93 -3.46
N ARG A 77 3.01 4.76 -3.42
CA ARG A 77 1.63 4.34 -3.28
C ARG A 77 1.18 3.53 -4.51
N ILE A 78 0.46 2.43 -4.27
CA ILE A 78 -0.03 1.52 -5.32
C ILE A 78 -1.54 1.26 -5.26
N SER A 79 -2.25 1.85 -4.29
CA SER A 79 -3.71 1.73 -4.17
C SER A 79 -4.36 3.03 -3.68
N ASP A 80 -5.67 3.15 -3.90
CA ASP A 80 -6.49 4.24 -3.40
C ASP A 80 -6.63 4.19 -1.87
N SER A 81 -7.10 5.29 -1.29
CA SER A 81 -7.41 5.35 0.15
C SER A 81 -8.78 4.76 0.38
N VAL A 82 -8.88 3.86 1.35
CA VAL A 82 -10.12 3.18 1.70
C VAL A 82 -10.42 3.41 3.16
N GLY A 83 -11.61 3.96 3.46
CA GLY A 83 -12.14 3.96 4.82
C GLY A 83 -12.60 2.56 5.18
N VAL A 84 -12.01 1.97 6.22
CA VAL A 84 -12.21 0.56 6.56
C VAL A 84 -13.43 0.34 7.46
N GLY A 85 -13.78 1.28 8.35
CA GLY A 85 -14.94 1.14 9.23
C GLY A 85 -14.89 -0.15 10.06
N ILE A 86 -15.92 -1.00 9.94
CA ILE A 86 -15.97 -2.30 10.64
C ILE A 86 -15.17 -3.40 9.92
N GLY A 87 -14.78 -3.16 8.67
CA GLY A 87 -14.09 -4.09 7.79
C GLY A 87 -14.29 -3.68 6.32
N SER A 88 -13.28 -3.93 5.50
CA SER A 88 -13.28 -3.59 4.09
C SER A 88 -12.34 -4.49 3.30
N SER A 89 -12.49 -4.51 1.99
CA SER A 89 -11.54 -5.17 1.10
C SER A 89 -11.45 -4.41 -0.21
N TRP A 90 -10.27 -4.41 -0.80
CA TRP A 90 -10.05 -3.81 -2.11
C TRP A 90 -8.92 -4.51 -2.85
N GLU A 91 -8.95 -4.33 -4.16
CA GLU A 91 -7.99 -4.92 -5.09
C GLU A 91 -6.84 -3.94 -5.35
N LEU A 92 -5.63 -4.48 -5.47
CA LEU A 92 -4.42 -3.72 -5.76
C LEU A 92 -3.56 -4.42 -6.80
N ASN A 93 -2.69 -3.66 -7.44
CA ASN A 93 -1.67 -4.17 -8.35
C ASN A 93 -0.32 -3.67 -7.88
N THR A 94 0.66 -4.56 -7.78
CA THR A 94 2.04 -4.16 -7.51
C THR A 94 2.67 -3.52 -8.74
N VAL A 95 3.83 -2.91 -8.59
CA VAL A 95 4.63 -2.35 -9.67
C VAL A 95 4.99 -3.41 -10.70
N THR A 96 5.18 -4.67 -10.27
CA THR A 96 5.43 -5.81 -11.17
C THR A 96 4.15 -6.40 -11.78
N LYS A 97 2.98 -5.80 -11.49
CA LYS A 97 1.64 -6.18 -11.96
C LYS A 97 1.10 -7.49 -11.38
N ASN A 98 1.64 -7.95 -10.25
CA ASN A 98 0.97 -8.99 -9.47
C ASN A 98 -0.32 -8.40 -8.89
N LYS A 99 -1.35 -9.24 -8.84
CA LYS A 99 -2.69 -8.87 -8.43
C LYS A 99 -2.95 -9.42 -7.05
N TYR A 100 -3.48 -8.59 -6.17
CA TYR A 100 -3.89 -8.99 -4.84
C TYR A 100 -5.21 -8.35 -4.44
N THR A 101 -5.88 -9.00 -3.50
CA THR A 101 -6.97 -8.42 -2.71
C THR A 101 -6.51 -8.36 -1.27
N ILE A 102 -6.60 -7.19 -0.65
CA ILE A 102 -6.37 -7.03 0.79
C ILE A 102 -7.72 -6.97 1.51
N TYR A 103 -7.78 -7.65 2.64
CA TYR A 103 -8.95 -7.72 3.51
C TYR A 103 -8.58 -7.15 4.87
N PHE A 104 -9.48 -6.34 5.42
CA PHE A 104 -9.42 -5.80 6.78
C PHE A 104 -10.70 -6.19 7.50
N GLU A 105 -10.56 -6.75 8.69
CA GLU A 105 -11.68 -7.07 9.57
C GLU A 105 -11.31 -6.73 11.01
N ARG A 106 -12.29 -6.37 11.86
CA ARG A 106 -12.05 -6.22 13.30
C ARG A 106 -12.31 -7.55 14.01
N ASN A 107 -11.41 -7.95 14.90
CA ASN A 107 -11.55 -9.12 15.78
C ASN A 107 -11.74 -10.45 15.01
N LYS A 108 -10.94 -10.64 13.96
CA LYS A 108 -10.99 -11.85 13.14
C LYS A 108 -10.03 -12.89 13.70
N GLU A 109 -10.56 -13.82 14.49
CA GLU A 109 -9.83 -14.99 14.98
C GLU A 109 -9.74 -16.08 13.88
N ASP A 110 -9.00 -15.81 12.82
CA ASP A 110 -8.72 -16.74 11.70
C ASP A 110 -7.22 -16.82 11.43
N ALA A 111 -6.69 -18.01 11.21
CA ALA A 111 -5.26 -18.23 10.97
C ALA A 111 -4.74 -17.61 9.66
N ASN A 112 -5.63 -17.23 8.75
CA ASN A 112 -5.29 -16.52 7.51
C ASN A 112 -5.21 -14.99 7.71
N TYR A 113 -5.49 -14.50 8.91
CA TYR A 113 -5.40 -13.10 9.26
C TYR A 113 -4.29 -12.89 10.28
N ILE A 114 -3.71 -11.71 10.23
CA ILE A 114 -2.69 -11.26 11.18
C ILE A 114 -3.10 -9.90 11.72
N GLN A 115 -2.81 -9.64 12.99
CA GLN A 115 -3.16 -8.36 13.60
C GLN A 115 -2.25 -7.25 13.02
N PHE A 116 -2.87 -6.18 12.53
CA PHE A 116 -2.17 -4.96 12.14
C PHE A 116 -1.70 -4.22 13.40
N SER A 117 -0.57 -3.50 13.32
CA SER A 117 0.11 -2.92 14.49
C SER A 117 -0.72 -1.95 15.33
N ASN A 118 -1.77 -1.34 14.76
CA ASN A 118 -2.68 -0.49 15.54
C ASN A 118 -3.58 -1.28 16.53
N GLY A 119 -3.61 -2.61 16.43
CA GLY A 119 -4.37 -3.51 17.30
C GLY A 119 -5.88 -3.56 17.06
N GLU A 120 -6.43 -2.72 16.18
CA GLU A 120 -7.86 -2.64 15.89
C GLU A 120 -8.31 -3.57 14.76
N TYR A 121 -7.44 -3.80 13.79
CA TYR A 121 -7.75 -4.57 12.59
C TYR A 121 -6.84 -5.78 12.45
N ASP A 122 -7.41 -6.83 11.90
CA ASP A 122 -6.71 -7.98 11.38
C ASP A 122 -6.75 -7.92 9.85
N ILE A 123 -5.63 -8.26 9.23
CA ILE A 123 -5.42 -8.16 7.79
C ILE A 123 -5.13 -9.51 7.15
N SER A 124 -5.62 -9.69 5.93
CA SER A 124 -5.25 -10.80 5.06
C SER A 124 -4.96 -10.27 3.66
N LEU A 125 -4.04 -10.92 2.95
CA LEU A 125 -3.71 -10.59 1.57
C LEU A 125 -3.82 -11.88 0.75
N VAL A 126 -4.56 -11.84 -0.35
CA VAL A 126 -4.83 -13.01 -1.19
C VAL A 126 -4.41 -12.72 -2.62
N GLU A 127 -3.87 -13.73 -3.29
CA GLU A 127 -3.55 -13.63 -4.72
C GLU A 127 -4.81 -13.47 -5.57
N GLY A 128 -4.73 -12.59 -6.56
CA GLY A 128 -5.81 -12.32 -7.52
C GLY A 128 -6.68 -11.12 -7.15
N HIS A 129 -7.63 -10.86 -8.03
CA HIS A 129 -8.67 -9.84 -7.86
C HIS A 129 -9.97 -10.58 -7.56
N THR A 130 -10.17 -10.87 -6.28
CA THR A 130 -11.04 -11.95 -5.79
C THR A 130 -12.33 -11.45 -5.14
N ILE A 131 -12.59 -10.14 -5.11
CA ILE A 131 -13.81 -9.60 -4.45
C ILE A 131 -15.07 -10.12 -5.13
N SER A 132 -15.00 -10.31 -6.44
CA SER A 132 -16.11 -10.86 -7.24
C SER A 132 -16.14 -12.39 -7.30
N GLU A 133 -15.08 -13.04 -6.82
CA GLU A 133 -14.92 -14.49 -6.86
C GLU A 133 -15.42 -15.07 -5.54
N ASN A 134 -16.47 -15.87 -5.62
CA ASN A 134 -17.22 -16.40 -4.47
C ASN A 134 -16.46 -17.55 -3.76
N ASP A 135 -15.14 -17.43 -3.65
CA ASP A 135 -14.25 -18.47 -3.13
C ASP A 135 -14.11 -18.34 -1.61
N LEU A 136 -14.62 -19.35 -0.90
CA LEU A 136 -14.75 -19.39 0.56
C LEU A 136 -13.46 -19.80 1.28
N ALA A 137 -12.37 -20.03 0.56
CA ALA A 137 -11.08 -20.45 1.11
C ALA A 137 -9.98 -19.47 0.70
N LEU A 138 -9.93 -18.33 1.38
CA LEU A 138 -8.87 -17.35 1.24
C LEU A 138 -7.61 -17.88 1.94
N THR A 139 -6.58 -18.23 1.17
CA THR A 139 -5.25 -18.54 1.72
C THR A 139 -4.41 -17.29 1.66
N SER A 140 -3.97 -16.81 2.82
CA SER A 140 -3.14 -15.62 2.90
C SER A 140 -1.78 -15.86 2.25
N VAL A 141 -1.30 -14.89 1.47
CA VAL A 141 0.03 -14.89 0.87
C VAL A 141 1.01 -14.00 1.63
N ILE A 142 0.67 -13.63 2.86
CA ILE A 142 1.57 -12.95 3.79
C ILE A 142 2.56 -13.98 4.34
N LYS A 143 3.85 -13.73 4.14
CA LYS A 143 4.95 -14.56 4.66
C LYS A 143 5.46 -14.03 5.99
N GLU A 144 5.64 -12.72 6.09
CA GLU A 144 6.20 -12.03 7.25
C GLU A 144 5.66 -10.60 7.34
N VAL A 145 5.59 -10.06 8.57
CA VAL A 145 5.24 -8.67 8.83
C VAL A 145 6.23 -8.04 9.80
N GLU A 146 6.64 -6.82 9.47
CA GLU A 146 7.50 -5.95 10.27
C GLU A 146 6.76 -4.64 10.53
N THR A 147 6.54 -4.28 11.79
CA THR A 147 6.02 -2.95 12.14
C THR A 147 7.12 -1.90 11.97
N LEU A 148 6.89 -0.93 11.09
CA LEU A 148 7.84 0.14 10.79
C LEU A 148 7.53 1.42 11.58
N LYS A 149 6.24 1.67 11.87
CA LYS A 149 5.77 2.80 12.67
C LYS A 149 4.52 2.41 13.43
N ASP A 150 4.49 2.71 14.72
CA ASP A 150 3.34 2.58 15.61
C ASP A 150 2.61 3.92 15.89
#